data_AF-A0A8H7D0R3-F1
#
_entry.id   AF-A0A8H7D0R3-F1
#
_cell.length_a   1.000
_cell.length_b   1.000
_cell.length_c   1.000
_cell.angle_alpha   90.00
_cell.angle_beta   90.00
_cell.angle_gamma   90.00
#
_symmetry.space_group_name_H-M   'P 1'
#
loop_
_entity.id
_entity.type
_entity.pdbx_description
1 polymer ?
#
loop_
_entity_poly.entity_id
_entity_poly.type
_entity_poly.pdbx_seq_one_letter_code
_entity_poly.pdbx_strand_id
1 'polypeptide(L)'
;MHTSYGGKRGRGSNRFSNSAPSAPLSPDRDIMEGLRPTSLQAMSIPASSSVGKEVVAVTGLENIGSYNWMNASSPTIMVPGKFRNRKCSPPEWQNKPTPYQVPADTGMFFVDQNGFRMPSAVLLPIIMAVDKTREASDSIGGFDWSSEKIDFVTDRNGLRKLLRWINDAGTNPAPKDFRIDTQLAGNTVLLNRWEAQTRAKYSGYTYGFNFEKASTDPALGCEESTGHHRIVKYDLNGLKMVVRFEVDACIPTSAAKASTTRKVQSIDDLANDLAGISLARRSSADPTPTSSHGLTVINGGAVVSHSSILELTTRTQKRAAEFDWNDAYPQLFFSQTPHHFLAVHDRGRFTEVNKRGLASPDLKAVERTLQPSLRKLCVALRQIKDLVVKHGQRGRLTLVCRQGKLEVFERTSGASCLPDEVMARFED
;
A
#
# COMPACT_ATOMS: atom_id res chain seq x y z
N MET A 1 -39.30 -46.58 9.58
CA MET A 1 -39.07 -46.27 8.16
C MET A 1 -39.58 -44.86 7.86
N HIS A 2 -38.69 -43.88 7.79
CA HIS A 2 -38.59 -42.94 6.67
C HIS A 2 -37.46 -41.94 6.93
N THR A 3 -36.46 -42.03 6.07
CA THR A 3 -35.31 -41.15 5.84
C THR A 3 -35.70 -39.94 4.98
N SER A 4 -35.06 -38.79 5.22
CA SER A 4 -34.72 -37.71 4.26
C SER A 4 -34.17 -36.50 5.06
N TYR A 5 -32.87 -36.20 5.18
CA TYR A 5 -31.83 -35.69 4.25
C TYR A 5 -32.02 -34.25 3.67
N GLY A 6 -31.03 -33.40 3.97
CA GLY A 6 -30.57 -32.25 3.16
C GLY A 6 -30.99 -30.88 3.72
N GLY A 7 -30.13 -29.97 4.19
CA GLY A 7 -28.73 -29.70 3.83
C GLY A 7 -28.65 -28.48 2.92
N LYS A 8 -28.35 -27.29 3.46
CA LYS A 8 -27.74 -26.18 2.72
C LYS A 8 -26.66 -25.51 3.56
N ARG A 9 -25.42 -25.96 3.33
CA ARG A 9 -24.19 -25.24 3.65
C ARG A 9 -24.24 -23.89 2.93
N GLY A 10 -24.17 -22.80 3.67
CA GLY A 10 -23.86 -21.49 3.11
C GLY A 10 -22.47 -21.55 2.50
N ARG A 11 -22.37 -21.42 1.17
CA ARG A 11 -21.11 -21.11 0.49
C ARG A 11 -20.68 -19.72 0.97
N GLY A 12 -19.77 -19.67 1.94
CA GLY A 12 -19.03 -18.44 2.21
C GLY A 12 -18.24 -18.12 0.95
N SER A 13 -18.61 -17.05 0.26
CA SER A 13 -17.71 -16.51 -0.75
C SER A 13 -16.46 -16.03 -0.02
N ASN A 14 -15.29 -16.55 -0.41
CA ASN A 14 -14.00 -15.95 -0.05
C ASN A 14 -14.00 -14.56 -0.68
N ARG A 15 -14.43 -13.57 0.10
CA ARG A 15 -14.37 -12.15 -0.29
C ARG A 15 -13.00 -11.62 0.09
N PHE A 16 -12.53 -10.66 -0.71
CA PHE A 16 -11.34 -9.85 -0.44
C PHE A 16 -11.32 -9.45 1.04
N SER A 17 -10.23 -9.77 1.74
CA SER A 17 -10.15 -9.54 3.17
C SER A 17 -8.72 -9.24 3.57
N ASN A 18 -8.51 -8.08 4.16
CA ASN A 18 -7.25 -7.69 4.82
C ASN A 18 -7.08 -8.37 6.21
N SER A 19 -7.69 -9.54 6.39
CA SER A 19 -7.61 -10.29 7.64
C SER A 19 -6.22 -10.92 7.79
N ALA A 20 -5.69 -10.86 9.00
CA ALA A 20 -4.42 -11.47 9.35
C ALA A 20 -4.64 -12.84 10.02
N PRO A 21 -3.63 -13.73 10.02
CA PRO A 21 -3.70 -14.99 10.73
C PRO A 21 -4.11 -14.81 12.19
N SER A 22 -4.99 -15.70 12.67
CA SER A 22 -5.61 -15.64 14.01
C SER A 22 -4.69 -16.03 15.17
N ALA A 23 -3.45 -16.45 14.87
CA ALA A 23 -2.46 -16.78 15.89
C ALA A 23 -2.27 -15.61 16.88
N PRO A 24 -2.06 -15.89 18.18
CA PRO A 24 -1.90 -14.85 19.20
C PRO A 24 -0.88 -13.78 18.81
N LEU A 25 -1.10 -12.56 19.31
CA LEU A 25 -0.12 -11.49 19.22
C LEU A 25 1.06 -11.79 20.15
N SER A 26 2.27 -11.63 19.64
CA SER A 26 3.47 -11.53 20.48
C SER A 26 3.43 -10.21 21.26
N PRO A 27 4.27 -10.04 22.29
CA PRO A 27 4.54 -8.72 22.84
C PRO A 27 5.03 -7.74 21.78
N ASP A 28 4.82 -6.45 22.02
CA ASP A 28 5.34 -5.38 21.16
C ASP A 28 6.86 -5.46 21.13
N ARG A 29 7.43 -5.34 19.92
CA ARG A 29 8.86 -5.23 19.74
C ARG A 29 9.34 -3.91 20.33
N ASP A 30 10.49 -3.93 21.00
CA ASP A 30 11.10 -2.71 21.50
C ASP A 30 11.58 -1.87 20.31
N ILE A 31 11.18 -0.61 20.27
CA ILE A 31 11.58 0.33 19.22
C ILE A 31 13.11 0.49 19.13
N MET A 32 13.81 0.27 20.25
CA MET A 32 15.27 0.34 20.33
C MET A 32 15.96 -1.01 20.05
N GLU A 33 15.23 -2.08 19.79
CA GLU A 33 15.83 -3.41 19.60
C GLU A 33 16.83 -3.41 18.42
N GLY A 34 17.99 -4.05 18.63
CA GLY A 34 19.03 -4.14 17.59
C GLY A 34 19.69 -2.81 17.23
N LEU A 35 19.53 -1.76 18.03
CA LEU A 35 20.21 -0.48 17.89
C LEU A 35 21.34 -0.33 18.91
N ARG A 36 22.41 0.38 18.55
CA ARG A 36 23.41 0.83 19.52
C ARG A 36 22.74 1.82 20.49
N PRO A 37 23.14 1.84 21.77
CA PRO A 37 22.46 2.66 22.79
C PRO A 37 22.68 4.17 22.60
N THR A 38 23.76 4.57 21.96
CA THR A 38 24.13 5.98 21.76
C THR A 38 23.54 6.50 20.45
N SER A 39 22.79 7.60 20.54
CA SER A 39 22.34 8.35 19.36
C SER A 39 23.55 9.00 18.68
N LEU A 40 23.65 8.85 17.37
CA LEU A 40 24.68 9.49 16.54
C LEU A 40 24.38 10.98 16.37
N GLN A 41 23.10 11.32 16.22
CA GLN A 41 22.65 12.68 15.94
C GLN A 41 21.16 12.85 16.27
N ALA A 42 20.78 13.99 16.83
CA ALA A 42 19.39 14.43 16.88
C ALA A 42 19.05 15.24 15.61
N MET A 43 17.91 14.93 15.00
CA MET A 43 17.37 15.67 13.87
C MET A 43 16.45 16.76 14.37
N SER A 44 16.68 18.00 13.96
CA SER A 44 15.80 19.12 14.24
C SER A 44 14.78 19.30 13.13
N ILE A 45 13.59 19.80 13.49
CA ILE A 45 12.62 20.19 12.47
C ILE A 45 13.17 21.42 11.75
N PRO A 46 13.20 21.42 10.39
CA PRO A 46 13.67 22.57 9.65
C PRO A 46 12.91 23.85 10.01
N ALA A 47 13.66 24.93 10.24
CA ALA A 47 13.09 26.23 10.57
C ALA A 47 12.29 26.77 9.38
N SER A 48 11.25 27.55 9.66
CA SER A 48 10.44 28.18 8.60
C SER A 48 11.26 29.16 7.73
N SER A 49 12.37 29.69 8.25
CA SER A 49 13.31 30.55 7.51
C SER A 49 14.27 29.77 6.59
N SER A 50 14.49 28.48 6.84
CA SER A 50 15.40 27.64 6.05
C SER A 50 14.69 26.87 4.93
N VAL A 51 13.38 27.08 4.76
CA VAL A 51 12.60 26.49 3.67
C VAL A 51 12.29 27.56 2.62
N GLY A 52 12.34 27.17 1.33
CA GLY A 52 11.92 28.05 0.24
C GLY A 52 10.45 28.46 0.33
N LYS A 53 9.98 29.33 -0.58
CA LYS A 53 8.56 29.69 -0.68
C LYS A 53 7.80 28.91 -1.76
N GLU A 54 8.51 28.07 -2.50
CA GLU A 54 7.94 27.26 -3.57
C GLU A 54 6.85 26.31 -3.06
N VAL A 55 5.86 26.07 -3.92
CA VAL A 55 4.78 25.13 -3.64
C VAL A 55 5.34 23.73 -3.84
N VAL A 56 5.23 22.89 -2.80
CA VAL A 56 5.57 21.48 -2.90
C VAL A 56 4.43 20.77 -3.60
N ALA A 57 4.74 20.20 -4.76
CA ALA A 57 3.82 19.39 -5.54
C ALA A 57 4.49 18.07 -5.91
N VAL A 58 3.67 17.05 -6.13
CA VAL A 58 4.10 15.83 -6.80
C VAL A 58 3.93 16.05 -8.30
N THR A 59 4.99 15.82 -9.07
CA THR A 59 4.98 15.97 -10.53
C THR A 59 5.59 14.75 -11.21
N GLY A 60 5.32 14.55 -12.50
CA GLY A 60 5.87 13.40 -13.25
C GLY A 60 5.41 12.05 -12.71
N LEU A 61 4.15 11.96 -12.24
CA LEU A 61 3.60 10.72 -11.69
C LEU A 61 3.53 9.62 -12.75
N GLU A 62 4.20 8.52 -12.47
CA GLU A 62 4.19 7.31 -13.29
C GLU A 62 3.86 6.10 -12.42
N ASN A 63 2.93 5.26 -12.86
CA ASN A 63 2.70 3.95 -12.26
C ASN A 63 3.71 2.95 -12.86
N ILE A 64 4.72 2.59 -12.09
CA ILE A 64 5.82 1.71 -12.52
C ILE A 64 5.62 0.25 -12.08
N GLY A 65 4.61 -0.03 -11.25
CA GLY A 65 4.33 -1.39 -10.81
C GLY A 65 3.14 -1.48 -9.87
N SER A 66 2.63 -2.69 -9.70
CA SER A 66 1.65 -3.00 -8.65
C SER A 66 1.72 -4.47 -8.31
N TYR A 67 1.16 -4.85 -7.17
CA TYR A 67 1.02 -6.26 -6.83
C TYR A 67 -0.13 -6.50 -5.84
N ASN A 68 -0.70 -7.69 -5.88
CA ASN A 68 -1.59 -8.20 -4.85
C ASN A 68 -0.82 -9.19 -3.97
N TRP A 69 -0.93 -9.06 -2.65
CA TRP A 69 -0.58 -10.17 -1.77
C TRP A 69 -1.62 -11.28 -1.90
N MET A 70 -1.16 -12.52 -1.95
CA MET A 70 -2.03 -13.69 -2.05
C MET A 70 -2.18 -14.39 -0.72
N ASN A 71 -3.37 -14.96 -0.50
CA ASN A 71 -3.63 -15.90 0.57
C ASN A 71 -2.97 -17.26 0.26
N ALA A 72 -1.65 -17.32 0.47
CA ALA A 72 -0.82 -18.50 0.24
C ALA A 72 0.01 -18.86 1.48
N SER A 73 0.45 -20.12 1.54
CA SER A 73 1.29 -20.65 2.64
C SER A 73 2.67 -20.01 2.71
N SER A 74 3.21 -19.59 1.56
CA SER A 74 4.45 -18.84 1.44
C SER A 74 4.17 -17.41 0.98
N PRO A 75 5.04 -16.43 1.34
CA PRO A 75 4.93 -15.07 0.82
C PRO A 75 4.84 -15.08 -0.71
N THR A 76 3.68 -14.70 -1.23
CA THR A 76 3.38 -14.78 -2.67
C THR A 76 2.72 -13.49 -3.10
N ILE A 77 3.30 -12.82 -4.10
CA ILE A 77 2.69 -11.68 -4.77
C ILE A 77 2.24 -12.04 -6.19
N MET A 78 1.07 -11.55 -6.58
CA MET A 78 0.63 -11.52 -7.96
C MET A 78 0.97 -10.16 -8.55
N VAL A 79 1.67 -10.13 -9.68
CA VAL A 79 2.10 -8.89 -10.37
C VAL A 79 1.45 -8.82 -11.75
N PRO A 80 0.98 -7.65 -12.23
CA PRO A 80 0.43 -7.55 -13.57
C PRO A 80 1.39 -8.08 -14.64
N GLY A 81 0.85 -8.82 -15.62
CA GLY A 81 1.64 -9.44 -16.69
C GLY A 81 0.92 -9.41 -18.04
N LYS A 82 1.59 -9.95 -19.08
CA LYS A 82 1.07 -9.97 -20.47
C LYS A 82 -0.23 -10.77 -20.65
N PHE A 83 -0.51 -11.73 -19.77
CA PHE A 83 -1.64 -12.64 -19.90
C PHE A 83 -2.96 -12.01 -19.41
N ARG A 84 -3.92 -11.83 -20.33
CA ARG A 84 -5.16 -11.05 -20.12
C ARG A 84 -6.26 -11.75 -19.29
N ASN A 85 -6.11 -13.03 -18.97
CA ASN A 85 -7.20 -13.83 -18.38
C ASN A 85 -7.29 -13.78 -16.85
N ARG A 86 -6.43 -13.00 -16.19
CA ARG A 86 -6.52 -12.66 -14.75
C ARG A 86 -6.48 -11.15 -14.59
N LYS A 87 -6.87 -10.61 -13.44
CA LYS A 87 -6.56 -9.23 -13.06
C LYS A 87 -5.56 -9.23 -11.91
N CYS A 88 -4.69 -8.23 -11.86
CA CYS A 88 -3.97 -7.85 -10.65
C CYS A 88 -4.49 -6.47 -10.28
N SER A 89 -5.49 -6.45 -9.41
CA SER A 89 -6.40 -5.32 -9.20
C SER A 89 -6.75 -5.17 -7.72
N PRO A 90 -6.93 -3.93 -7.23
CA PRO A 90 -7.70 -3.72 -6.01
C PRO A 90 -9.14 -4.20 -6.21
N PRO A 91 -9.92 -4.39 -5.14
CA PRO A 91 -11.31 -4.80 -5.27
C PRO A 91 -12.13 -3.64 -5.88
N GLU A 92 -13.17 -3.99 -6.62
CA GLU A 92 -13.98 -3.05 -7.40
C GLU A 92 -15.10 -2.46 -6.53
N TRP A 93 -15.19 -1.14 -6.47
CA TRP A 93 -16.22 -0.40 -5.73
C TRP A 93 -17.61 -0.68 -6.29
N GLN A 94 -18.50 -1.18 -5.43
CA GLN A 94 -19.84 -1.61 -5.84
C GLN A 94 -20.87 -0.48 -5.89
N ASN A 95 -20.54 0.70 -5.33
CA ASN A 95 -21.45 1.84 -5.27
C ASN A 95 -22.84 1.48 -4.71
N LYS A 96 -22.87 0.70 -3.63
CA LYS A 96 -24.12 0.22 -3.02
C LYS A 96 -24.98 1.41 -2.54
N PRO A 97 -26.30 1.36 -2.74
CA PRO A 97 -27.20 2.38 -2.21
C PRO A 97 -27.21 2.34 -0.67
N THR A 98 -27.13 3.51 -0.05
CA THR A 98 -27.31 3.67 1.40
C THR A 98 -28.80 3.88 1.73
N PRO A 99 -29.27 3.49 2.94
CA PRO A 99 -28.48 2.95 4.03
C PRO A 99 -28.28 1.44 3.98
N TYR A 100 -27.20 0.95 4.57
CA TYR A 100 -27.00 -0.48 4.85
C TYR A 100 -26.18 -0.71 6.12
N GLN A 101 -26.33 -1.90 6.71
CA GLN A 101 -25.68 -2.29 7.94
C GLN A 101 -24.49 -3.21 7.66
N VAL A 102 -23.39 -2.99 8.39
CA VAL A 102 -22.28 -3.95 8.49
C VAL A 102 -22.03 -4.31 9.96
N PRO A 103 -21.50 -5.52 10.25
CA PRO A 103 -21.06 -5.86 11.59
C PRO A 103 -19.81 -5.06 11.99
N ALA A 104 -19.58 -4.90 13.28
CA ALA A 104 -18.35 -4.28 13.77
C ALA A 104 -17.12 -5.14 13.47
N ASP A 105 -15.97 -4.51 13.32
CA ASP A 105 -14.70 -5.18 13.03
C ASP A 105 -14.24 -5.99 14.25
N THR A 106 -14.14 -7.30 14.06
CA THR A 106 -13.66 -8.23 15.09
C THR A 106 -12.63 -9.17 14.51
N GLY A 107 -11.60 -9.48 15.28
CA GLY A 107 -10.56 -10.43 14.88
C GLY A 107 -9.22 -9.77 14.59
N MET A 108 -8.40 -10.45 13.79
CA MET A 108 -7.03 -10.06 13.49
C MET A 108 -6.93 -9.41 12.11
N PHE A 109 -6.31 -8.23 12.05
CA PHE A 109 -6.08 -7.48 10.81
C PHE A 109 -4.62 -7.06 10.71
N PHE A 110 -4.15 -6.85 9.48
CA PHE A 110 -2.79 -6.37 9.26
C PHE A 110 -2.67 -4.89 9.62
N VAL A 111 -1.60 -4.54 10.33
CA VAL A 111 -1.10 -3.17 10.47
C VAL A 111 -0.04 -2.90 9.40
N ASP A 112 0.79 -3.91 9.14
CA ASP A 112 1.78 -3.93 8.07
C ASP A 112 1.87 -5.32 7.46
N GLN A 113 1.14 -5.54 6.37
CA GLN A 113 1.13 -6.82 5.66
C GLN A 113 2.49 -7.14 5.02
N ASN A 114 3.23 -6.13 4.56
CA ASN A 114 4.54 -6.31 3.94
C ASN A 114 5.58 -6.72 5.00
N GLY A 115 5.63 -6.01 6.13
CA GLY A 115 6.47 -6.37 7.26
C GLY A 115 6.11 -7.71 7.90
N PHE A 116 4.82 -8.10 7.90
CA PHE A 116 4.42 -9.43 8.38
C PHE A 116 4.94 -10.55 7.47
N ARG A 117 4.79 -10.40 6.15
CA ARG A 117 5.13 -11.45 5.18
C ARG A 117 6.63 -11.50 4.85
N MET A 118 7.31 -10.35 4.87
CA MET A 118 8.73 -10.20 4.51
C MET A 118 9.49 -9.36 5.56
N PRO A 119 9.59 -9.84 6.83
CA PRO A 119 10.13 -9.05 7.94
C PRO A 119 11.60 -8.62 7.77
N SER A 120 12.40 -9.39 7.03
CA SER A 120 13.81 -9.07 6.75
C SER A 120 14.01 -8.22 5.49
N ALA A 121 12.99 -8.07 4.64
CA ALA A 121 13.11 -7.41 3.34
C ALA A 121 11.79 -6.75 2.90
N VAL A 122 11.32 -5.78 3.69
CA VAL A 122 9.98 -5.15 3.55
C VAL A 122 9.79 -4.46 2.19
N LEU A 123 10.86 -3.96 1.59
CA LEU A 123 10.84 -3.30 0.28
C LEU A 123 11.07 -4.26 -0.90
N LEU A 124 11.45 -5.51 -0.67
CA LEU A 124 11.70 -6.48 -1.74
C LEU A 124 10.52 -6.65 -2.72
N PRO A 125 9.25 -6.71 -2.26
CA PRO A 125 8.10 -6.78 -3.16
C PRO A 125 8.00 -5.61 -4.15
N ILE A 126 8.51 -4.43 -3.79
CA ILE A 126 8.54 -3.27 -4.70
C ILE A 126 9.45 -3.60 -5.89
N ILE A 127 10.67 -4.03 -5.59
CA ILE A 127 11.70 -4.24 -6.60
C ILE A 127 11.30 -5.38 -7.54
N MET A 128 10.80 -6.49 -6.97
CA MET A 128 10.34 -7.64 -7.76
C MET A 128 9.12 -7.31 -8.64
N ALA A 129 8.18 -6.50 -8.15
CA ALA A 129 7.00 -6.14 -8.93
C ALA A 129 7.31 -5.17 -10.07
N VAL A 130 8.20 -4.20 -9.86
CA VAL A 130 8.64 -3.28 -10.93
C VAL A 130 9.39 -4.04 -12.02
N ASP A 131 10.34 -4.89 -11.66
CA ASP A 131 11.12 -5.66 -12.63
C ASP A 131 10.21 -6.61 -13.43
N LYS A 132 9.26 -7.25 -12.75
CA LYS A 132 8.30 -8.11 -13.44
C LYS A 132 7.36 -7.33 -14.37
N THR A 133 6.99 -6.11 -13.99
CA THR A 133 6.18 -5.21 -14.83
C THR A 133 6.97 -4.78 -16.07
N ARG A 134 8.27 -4.50 -15.94
CA ARG A 134 9.19 -4.22 -17.05
C ARG A 134 9.26 -5.39 -18.03
N GLU A 135 9.51 -6.61 -17.55
CA GLU A 135 9.56 -7.82 -18.40
C GLU A 135 8.26 -8.01 -19.21
N ALA A 136 7.13 -7.57 -18.65
CA ALA A 136 5.82 -7.73 -19.24
C ALA A 136 5.43 -6.62 -20.25
N SER A 137 6.18 -5.53 -20.37
CA SER A 137 5.82 -4.43 -21.27
C SER A 137 6.78 -4.33 -22.46
N ASP A 138 6.26 -4.58 -23.66
CA ASP A 138 7.02 -4.39 -24.91
C ASP A 138 7.11 -2.90 -25.34
N SER A 139 6.43 -2.00 -24.61
CA SER A 139 6.21 -0.61 -25.03
C SER A 139 6.46 0.45 -23.96
N ILE A 140 7.09 0.09 -22.83
CA ILE A 140 7.55 1.06 -21.82
C ILE A 140 9.07 1.11 -21.95
N GLY A 141 9.63 2.29 -22.25
CA GLY A 141 11.07 2.52 -22.14
C GLY A 141 11.53 1.99 -20.78
N GLY A 142 12.39 0.98 -20.80
CA GLY A 142 12.58 0.09 -19.64
C GLY A 142 12.93 0.88 -18.38
N PHE A 143 12.12 0.70 -17.33
CA PHE A 143 12.49 1.18 -16.01
C PHE A 143 13.75 0.43 -15.57
N ASP A 144 14.77 1.17 -15.18
CA ASP A 144 16.06 0.62 -14.81
C ASP A 144 16.62 1.35 -13.59
N TRP A 145 16.85 0.60 -12.52
CA TRP A 145 17.07 1.15 -11.18
C TRP A 145 18.29 2.07 -11.09
N SER A 146 19.40 1.71 -11.76
CA SER A 146 20.63 2.51 -11.76
C SER A 146 20.48 3.78 -12.59
N SER A 147 19.94 3.69 -13.80
CA SER A 147 19.82 4.84 -14.72
C SER A 147 18.73 5.86 -14.35
N GLU A 148 17.71 5.46 -13.58
CA GLU A 148 16.61 6.34 -13.15
C GLU A 148 17.04 7.43 -12.15
N LYS A 149 18.18 7.23 -11.48
CA LYS A 149 18.73 8.13 -10.43
C LYS A 149 17.72 8.40 -9.32
N ILE A 150 17.10 7.35 -8.78
CA ILE A 150 16.11 7.45 -7.70
C ILE A 150 16.79 7.91 -6.41
N ASP A 151 16.20 8.88 -5.71
CA ASP A 151 16.70 9.35 -4.42
C ASP A 151 16.19 8.49 -3.28
N PHE A 152 14.92 8.09 -3.32
CA PHE A 152 14.27 7.33 -2.26
C PHE A 152 13.39 6.20 -2.78
N VAL A 153 13.49 5.03 -2.16
CA VAL A 153 12.47 3.97 -2.22
C VAL A 153 11.85 3.84 -0.83
N THR A 154 10.53 4.01 -0.75
CA THR A 154 9.84 4.06 0.55
C THR A 154 8.38 3.63 0.46
N ASP A 155 7.77 3.51 1.63
CA ASP A 155 6.33 3.45 1.79
C ASP A 155 5.75 4.84 2.04
N ARG A 156 4.53 5.05 1.54
CA ARG A 156 3.72 6.21 1.90
C ARG A 156 3.57 6.37 3.43
N ASN A 157 3.55 5.27 4.18
CA ASN A 157 3.51 5.28 5.65
C ASN A 157 4.71 6.01 6.26
N GLY A 158 5.93 5.77 5.75
CA GLY A 158 7.15 6.42 6.23
C GLY A 158 7.09 7.94 6.04
N LEU A 159 6.63 8.40 4.87
CA LEU A 159 6.45 9.83 4.59
C LEU A 159 5.42 10.48 5.53
N ARG A 160 4.32 9.77 5.84
CA ARG A 160 3.32 10.25 6.80
C ARG A 160 3.87 10.36 8.23
N LYS A 161 4.68 9.39 8.67
CA LYS A 161 5.35 9.43 9.99
C LYS A 161 6.26 10.64 10.12
N LEU A 162 7.09 10.91 9.11
CA LEU A 162 7.97 12.08 9.08
C LEU A 162 7.17 13.40 9.05
N LEU A 163 6.11 13.48 8.24
CA LEU A 163 5.27 14.68 8.20
C LEU A 163 4.54 14.92 9.54
N ARG A 164 4.09 13.85 10.20
CA ARG A 164 3.48 13.93 11.53
C ARG A 164 4.45 14.42 12.58
N TRP A 165 5.69 13.95 12.56
CA TRP A 165 6.75 14.49 13.43
C TRP A 165 6.92 16.00 13.21
N ILE A 166 6.93 16.46 11.95
CA ILE A 166 7.04 17.90 11.62
C ILE A 166 5.84 18.71 12.13
N ASN A 167 4.63 18.16 12.02
CA ASN A 167 3.40 18.85 12.41
C ASN A 167 3.20 18.90 13.92
N ASP A 168 3.48 17.79 14.59
CA ASP A 168 2.97 17.55 15.93
C ASP A 168 4.07 17.62 17.01
N ALA A 169 5.36 17.75 16.64
CA ALA A 169 6.41 17.90 17.64
C ALA A 169 6.15 19.13 18.53
N GLY A 170 6.19 18.91 19.84
CA GLY A 170 5.87 19.95 20.83
C GLY A 170 4.37 20.17 21.05
N THR A 171 3.50 19.41 20.40
CA THR A 171 2.07 19.38 20.73
C THR A 171 1.78 18.37 21.86
N ASN A 172 0.60 18.47 22.48
CA ASN A 172 0.12 17.52 23.47
C ASN A 172 -1.23 16.92 23.00
N PRO A 173 -1.31 15.62 22.73
CA PRO A 173 -0.25 14.62 22.88
C PRO A 173 0.85 14.75 21.82
N ALA A 174 2.07 14.35 22.19
CA ALA A 174 3.20 14.25 21.26
C ALA A 174 2.89 13.29 20.10
N PRO A 175 3.58 13.41 18.95
CA PRO A 175 3.40 12.47 17.84
C PRO A 175 3.70 11.05 18.32
N LYS A 176 3.00 10.10 17.71
CA LYS A 176 3.24 8.67 17.96
C LYS A 176 4.69 8.32 17.66
N ASP A 177 5.27 7.52 18.55
CA ASP A 177 6.60 6.96 18.36
C ASP A 177 6.66 6.15 17.07
N PHE A 178 7.78 6.24 16.36
CA PHE A 178 8.00 5.46 15.15
C PHE A 178 9.47 5.21 14.89
N ARG A 179 9.72 4.17 14.10
CA ARG A 179 11.03 3.81 13.61
C ARG A 179 11.02 3.63 12.10
N ILE A 180 12.09 4.08 11.44
CA ILE A 180 12.36 3.85 10.01
C ILE A 180 13.81 3.39 9.89
N ASP A 181 14.00 2.19 9.37
CA ASP A 181 15.32 1.62 9.13
C ASP A 181 15.82 2.08 7.76
N THR A 182 17.07 2.57 7.68
CA THR A 182 17.62 3.10 6.42
C THR A 182 18.83 2.32 5.95
N GLN A 183 19.01 2.27 4.63
CA GLN A 183 20.19 1.74 3.97
C GLN A 183 20.38 2.40 2.61
N LEU A 184 21.62 2.58 2.18
CA LEU A 184 21.97 3.09 0.86
C LEU A 184 22.19 1.92 -0.12
N ALA A 185 21.52 1.95 -1.27
CA ALA A 185 21.71 1.05 -2.42
C ALA A 185 22.12 1.90 -3.63
N GLY A 186 23.31 1.71 -4.21
CA GLY A 186 23.88 2.70 -5.13
C GLY A 186 23.91 4.10 -4.48
N ASN A 187 23.15 5.04 -5.05
CA ASN A 187 22.89 6.38 -4.50
C ASN A 187 21.45 6.58 -3.97
N THR A 188 20.66 5.51 -3.91
CA THR A 188 19.26 5.51 -3.50
C THR A 188 19.13 5.15 -2.03
N VAL A 189 18.36 5.96 -1.28
CA VAL A 189 18.07 5.70 0.13
C VAL A 189 16.81 4.85 0.27
N LEU A 190 16.97 3.66 0.85
CA LEU A 190 15.88 2.75 1.19
C LEU A 190 15.33 3.12 2.57
N LEU A 191 14.06 3.50 2.65
CA LEU A 191 13.38 3.78 3.92
C LEU A 191 12.43 2.62 4.25
N ASN A 192 12.86 1.75 5.14
CA ASN A 192 12.15 0.53 5.49
C ASN A 192 11.18 0.80 6.63
N ARG A 193 9.90 0.49 6.41
CA ARG A 193 8.88 0.54 7.43
C ARG A 193 9.21 -0.44 8.55
N TRP A 194 9.14 0.04 9.78
CA TRP A 194 9.18 -0.77 10.99
C TRP A 194 7.92 -0.53 11.79
N GLU A 195 7.34 -1.60 12.35
CA GLU A 195 6.23 -1.56 13.28
C GLU A 195 6.53 -2.46 14.48
N ALA A 196 6.14 -2.02 15.67
CA ALA A 196 6.22 -2.82 16.88
C ALA A 196 5.35 -4.08 16.78
N GLN A 197 4.23 -3.95 16.06
CA GLN A 197 3.30 -5.02 15.71
C GLN A 197 2.88 -4.89 14.25
N THR A 198 2.97 -5.99 13.51
CA THR A 198 2.53 -6.04 12.10
C THR A 198 1.05 -6.45 11.97
N ARG A 199 0.40 -6.82 13.09
CA ARG A 199 -1.01 -7.20 13.19
C ARG A 199 -1.65 -6.54 14.41
N ALA A 200 -2.96 -6.31 14.36
CA ALA A 200 -3.72 -5.81 15.48
C ALA A 200 -5.02 -6.59 15.67
N LYS A 201 -5.44 -6.74 16.94
CA LYS A 201 -6.71 -7.36 17.32
C LYS A 201 -7.76 -6.27 17.51
N TYR A 202 -8.89 -6.42 16.82
CA TYR A 202 -10.03 -5.52 16.93
C TYR A 202 -11.16 -6.18 17.71
N SER A 203 -11.79 -5.41 18.60
CA SER A 203 -12.78 -5.86 19.58
C SER A 203 -14.22 -5.41 19.30
N GLY A 204 -14.51 -4.89 18.10
CA GLY A 204 -15.88 -4.55 17.69
C GLY A 204 -16.28 -3.08 17.87
N TYR A 205 -15.33 -2.14 17.88
CA TYR A 205 -15.63 -0.70 17.98
C TYR A 205 -15.42 0.08 16.68
N THR A 206 -14.83 -0.55 15.66
CA THR A 206 -14.60 0.04 14.34
C THR A 206 -15.46 -0.68 13.30
N TYR A 207 -15.63 -0.06 12.13
CA TYR A 207 -16.45 -0.62 11.04
C TYR A 207 -15.76 -0.51 9.67
N GLY A 208 -14.47 -0.15 9.65
CA GLY A 208 -13.75 0.18 8.42
C GLY A 208 -13.54 -1.03 7.53
N PHE A 209 -13.06 -2.14 8.10
CA PHE A 209 -12.76 -3.35 7.34
C PHE A 209 -14.02 -4.02 6.83
N ASN A 210 -15.05 -4.12 7.67
CA ASN A 210 -16.33 -4.69 7.24
C ASN A 210 -17.09 -3.76 6.29
N PHE A 211 -16.90 -2.44 6.36
CA PHE A 211 -17.39 -1.52 5.34
C PHE A 211 -16.72 -1.77 3.99
N GLU A 212 -15.39 -1.83 3.94
CA GLU A 212 -14.63 -2.13 2.72
C GLU A 212 -15.12 -3.46 2.12
N LYS A 213 -15.10 -4.54 2.90
CA LYS A 213 -15.57 -5.88 2.51
C LYS A 213 -17.03 -5.92 2.04
N ALA A 214 -17.88 -5.06 2.60
CA ALA A 214 -19.28 -4.97 2.20
C ALA A 214 -19.48 -4.10 0.96
N SER A 215 -18.55 -3.21 0.63
CA SER A 215 -18.72 -2.18 -0.40
C SER A 215 -17.90 -2.42 -1.66
N THR A 216 -17.02 -3.41 -1.63
CA THR A 216 -16.17 -3.80 -2.75
C THR A 216 -16.37 -5.28 -3.06
N ASP A 217 -16.09 -5.68 -4.31
CA ASP A 217 -15.98 -7.08 -4.69
C ASP A 217 -14.61 -7.35 -5.30
N PRO A 218 -13.98 -8.51 -5.07
CA PRO A 218 -12.75 -8.85 -5.76
C PRO A 218 -12.96 -8.78 -7.28
N ALA A 219 -12.00 -8.20 -7.99
CA ALA A 219 -11.95 -8.33 -9.44
C ALA A 219 -11.72 -9.80 -9.82
N LEU A 220 -12.21 -10.23 -10.99
CA LEU A 220 -12.05 -11.62 -11.46
C LEU A 220 -10.58 -12.05 -11.45
N GLY A 221 -10.27 -13.15 -10.75
CA GLY A 221 -8.91 -13.67 -10.57
C GLY A 221 -8.16 -13.10 -9.37
N CYS A 222 -8.72 -12.12 -8.65
CA CYS A 222 -8.19 -11.55 -7.42
C CYS A 222 -8.91 -12.05 -6.15
N GLU A 223 -9.71 -13.13 -6.23
CA GLU A 223 -10.55 -13.59 -5.11
C GLU A 223 -9.72 -13.98 -3.88
N GLU A 224 -8.52 -14.53 -4.10
CA GLU A 224 -7.57 -14.90 -3.04
C GLU A 224 -6.58 -13.77 -2.69
N SER A 225 -6.82 -12.54 -3.14
CA SER A 225 -6.01 -11.38 -2.76
C SER A 225 -6.32 -10.93 -1.33
N THR A 226 -5.28 -10.61 -0.56
CA THR A 226 -5.37 -10.06 0.80
C THR A 226 -5.01 -8.58 0.89
N GLY A 227 -4.61 -7.94 -0.20
CA GLY A 227 -4.27 -6.51 -0.25
C GLY A 227 -3.61 -6.13 -1.58
N HIS A 228 -4.03 -5.04 -2.19
CA HIS A 228 -3.44 -4.53 -3.44
C HIS A 228 -2.52 -3.34 -3.14
N HIS A 229 -1.34 -3.33 -3.75
CA HIS A 229 -0.34 -2.31 -3.57
C HIS A 229 0.04 -1.71 -4.92
N ARG A 230 0.09 -0.38 -4.98
CA ARG A 230 0.57 0.40 -6.12
C ARG A 230 1.99 0.88 -5.85
N ILE A 231 2.80 0.98 -6.90
CA ILE A 231 4.15 1.52 -6.86
C ILE A 231 4.23 2.63 -7.90
N VAL A 232 4.51 3.84 -7.44
CA VAL A 232 4.62 5.02 -8.31
C VAL A 232 6.01 5.62 -8.26
N LYS A 233 6.47 6.15 -9.40
CA LYS A 233 7.61 7.05 -9.51
C LYS A 233 7.08 8.47 -9.67
N TYR A 234 7.71 9.44 -9.00
CA TYR A 234 7.42 10.85 -9.21
C TYR A 234 8.55 11.76 -8.69
N ASP A 235 8.52 13.03 -9.08
CA ASP A 235 9.33 14.09 -8.48
C ASP A 235 8.56 14.79 -7.35
N LEU A 236 9.20 14.90 -6.18
CA LEU A 236 8.74 15.67 -5.03
C LEU A 236 9.71 16.82 -4.75
N ASN A 237 9.48 17.94 -5.44
CA ASN A 237 10.27 19.15 -5.26
C ASN A 237 11.77 18.90 -5.51
N GLY A 238 12.09 18.23 -6.61
CA GLY A 238 13.45 17.84 -7.00
C GLY A 238 13.97 16.54 -6.39
N LEU A 239 13.15 15.84 -5.58
CA LEU A 239 13.48 14.51 -5.07
C LEU A 239 12.77 13.45 -5.92
N LYS A 240 13.53 12.57 -6.57
CA LYS A 240 13.00 11.42 -7.32
C LYS A 240 12.60 10.31 -6.36
N MET A 241 11.30 10.09 -6.25
CA MET A 241 10.71 9.15 -5.31
C MET A 241 10.18 7.92 -6.03
N VAL A 242 10.39 6.75 -5.43
CA VAL A 242 9.58 5.54 -5.65
C VAL A 242 8.80 5.25 -4.37
N VAL A 243 7.47 5.25 -4.47
CA VAL A 243 6.58 5.13 -3.30
C VAL A 243 5.59 4.00 -3.49
N ARG A 244 5.57 3.08 -2.52
CA ARG A 244 4.53 2.05 -2.39
C ARG A 244 3.40 2.53 -1.48
N PHE A 245 2.16 2.16 -1.85
CA PHE A 245 0.99 2.31 -0.98
C PHE A 245 -0.06 1.24 -1.26
N GLU A 246 -0.82 0.88 -0.23
CA GLU A 246 -2.04 0.06 -0.36
C GLU A 246 -3.16 0.88 -1.04
N VAL A 247 -3.96 0.19 -1.86
CA VAL A 247 -5.15 0.74 -2.52
C VAL A 247 -6.37 -0.03 -2.06
N ASP A 248 -7.33 0.68 -1.45
CA ASP A 248 -8.54 0.06 -0.89
C ASP A 248 -9.49 -0.45 -1.97
N ALA A 249 -9.67 0.32 -3.05
CA ALA A 249 -10.55 -0.06 -4.14
C ALA A 249 -10.24 0.64 -5.47
N CYS A 250 -10.92 0.22 -6.54
CA CYS A 250 -11.00 0.98 -7.77
C CYS A 250 -12.44 1.13 -8.28
N ILE A 251 -12.68 2.17 -9.06
CA ILE A 251 -13.92 2.33 -9.83
C ILE A 251 -13.89 1.31 -10.98
N PRO A 252 -14.90 0.42 -11.11
CA PRO A 252 -14.94 -0.55 -12.19
C PRO A 252 -15.02 0.16 -13.56
N THR A 253 -14.22 -0.27 -14.53
CA THR A 253 -14.34 0.18 -15.91
C THR A 253 -15.59 -0.43 -16.55
N SER A 254 -16.44 0.42 -17.14
CA SER A 254 -17.75 0.05 -17.73
C SER A 254 -17.68 -1.06 -18.79
N ALA A 255 -16.52 -1.36 -19.36
CA ALA A 255 -16.31 -2.45 -20.31
C ALA A 255 -16.60 -3.85 -19.74
N ALA A 256 -16.60 -4.03 -18.41
CA ALA A 256 -16.86 -5.33 -17.79
C ALA A 256 -18.36 -5.63 -17.56
N LYS A 257 -19.25 -4.64 -17.57
CA LYS A 257 -20.69 -4.84 -17.32
C LYS A 257 -21.51 -5.16 -18.58
N ALA A 258 -20.92 -5.04 -19.77
CA ALA A 258 -21.60 -5.34 -21.03
C ALA A 258 -21.71 -6.85 -21.33
N SER A 259 -21.02 -7.74 -20.58
CA SER A 259 -21.06 -9.19 -20.85
C SER A 259 -22.19 -9.95 -20.14
N THR A 260 -22.88 -9.35 -19.17
CA THR A 260 -23.97 -10.03 -18.41
C THR A 260 -25.36 -9.85 -18.99
N THR A 261 -25.50 -9.25 -20.18
CA THR A 261 -26.78 -9.16 -20.90
C THR A 261 -26.59 -9.42 -22.40
N ARG A 262 -25.95 -10.54 -22.77
CA ARG A 262 -26.17 -11.06 -24.13
C ARG A 262 -27.50 -11.81 -24.14
N LYS A 263 -28.51 -11.23 -24.77
CA LYS A 263 -29.62 -12.00 -25.34
C LYS A 263 -28.99 -13.09 -26.20
N VAL A 264 -29.26 -14.35 -25.88
CA VAL A 264 -28.83 -15.50 -26.68
C VAL A 264 -29.39 -15.30 -28.09
N GLN A 265 -28.51 -14.99 -29.04
CA GLN A 265 -28.83 -14.98 -30.46
C GLN A 265 -28.03 -16.12 -31.10
N SER A 266 -28.75 -17.18 -31.46
CA SER A 266 -28.31 -18.34 -32.24
C SER A 266 -27.52 -19.45 -31.53
N ILE A 267 -27.77 -20.67 -32.01
CA ILE A 267 -27.19 -21.95 -31.54
C ILE A 267 -25.72 -22.08 -32.01
N ASP A 268 -25.34 -21.38 -33.08
CA ASP A 268 -23.97 -21.41 -33.62
C ASP A 268 -22.96 -20.69 -32.71
N ASP A 269 -23.40 -19.67 -31.96
CA ASP A 269 -22.57 -19.03 -30.93
C ASP A 269 -22.27 -19.98 -29.76
N LEU A 270 -23.19 -20.91 -29.46
CA LEU A 270 -22.98 -21.93 -28.42
C LEU A 270 -21.96 -23.00 -28.87
N ALA A 271 -21.89 -23.30 -30.17
CA ALA A 271 -20.91 -24.23 -30.72
C ALA A 271 -19.50 -23.62 -30.72
N ASN A 272 -19.37 -22.32 -31.00
CA ASN A 272 -18.10 -21.61 -30.87
C ASN A 272 -17.64 -21.45 -29.41
N ASP A 273 -18.58 -21.20 -28.48
CA ASP A 273 -18.28 -21.18 -27.04
C ASP A 273 -17.93 -22.57 -26.50
N LEU A 274 -18.50 -23.65 -27.05
CA LEU A 274 -18.16 -25.04 -26.66
C LEU A 274 -16.84 -25.52 -27.29
N ALA A 275 -16.50 -25.07 -28.51
CA ALA A 275 -15.19 -25.31 -29.11
C ALA A 275 -14.04 -24.60 -28.35
N GLY A 276 -14.36 -23.51 -27.63
CA GLY A 276 -13.46 -22.85 -26.68
C GLY A 276 -13.36 -23.53 -25.31
N ILE A 277 -14.27 -24.45 -24.98
CA ILE A 277 -14.20 -25.31 -23.79
C ILE A 277 -13.41 -26.57 -24.17
N SER A 278 -12.13 -26.39 -24.46
CA SER A 278 -11.19 -27.47 -24.18
C SER A 278 -11.24 -27.67 -22.67
N LEU A 279 -11.59 -28.87 -22.21
CA LEU A 279 -11.37 -29.30 -20.83
C LEU A 279 -9.88 -29.07 -20.56
N ALA A 280 -9.56 -27.92 -19.97
CA ALA A 280 -8.29 -27.71 -19.34
C ALA A 280 -8.26 -28.74 -18.21
N ARG A 281 -7.64 -29.87 -18.53
CA ARG A 281 -6.94 -30.72 -17.58
C ARG A 281 -6.38 -29.77 -16.54
N ARG A 282 -6.60 -30.06 -15.26
CA ARG A 282 -5.88 -29.40 -14.16
C ARG A 282 -4.38 -29.68 -14.38
N SER A 283 -3.76 -28.99 -15.32
CA SER A 283 -2.35 -28.69 -15.30
C SER A 283 -2.25 -27.80 -14.08
N SER A 284 -1.88 -28.43 -12.95
CA SER A 284 -0.98 -27.81 -11.99
C SER A 284 -0.11 -26.85 -12.78
N ALA A 285 -0.34 -25.56 -12.62
CA ALA A 285 0.54 -24.56 -13.19
C ALA A 285 1.95 -25.01 -12.82
N ASP A 286 2.80 -25.27 -13.81
CA ASP A 286 4.20 -25.56 -13.54
C ASP A 286 4.70 -24.44 -12.64
N PRO A 287 5.09 -24.73 -11.39
CA PRO A 287 5.73 -23.73 -10.58
C PRO A 287 7.03 -23.42 -11.33
N THR A 288 7.16 -22.22 -11.89
CA THR A 288 8.49 -21.69 -12.16
C THR A 288 9.27 -21.87 -10.84
N PRO A 289 10.34 -22.67 -10.82
CA PRO A 289 10.88 -23.16 -9.57
C PRO A 289 11.50 -22.01 -8.77
N THR A 290 11.15 -21.99 -7.49
CA THR A 290 11.93 -21.46 -6.37
C THR A 290 12.07 -19.94 -6.26
N SER A 291 11.63 -19.45 -5.10
CA SER A 291 11.79 -18.10 -4.58
C SER A 291 13.27 -17.66 -4.60
N SER A 292 13.60 -16.60 -5.33
CA SER A 292 14.69 -15.77 -4.86
C SER A 292 14.21 -15.11 -3.56
N HIS A 293 14.94 -15.38 -2.47
CA HIS A 293 14.77 -14.71 -1.17
C HIS A 293 13.43 -14.93 -0.42
N GLY A 294 12.78 -16.07 -0.64
CA GLY A 294 11.56 -16.44 0.09
C GLY A 294 10.28 -15.74 -0.38
N LEU A 295 10.32 -15.03 -1.51
CA LEU A 295 9.15 -14.42 -2.15
C LEU A 295 8.82 -15.15 -3.47
N THR A 296 7.58 -15.61 -3.61
CA THR A 296 7.06 -16.16 -4.86
C THR A 296 6.37 -15.05 -5.65
N VAL A 297 6.69 -14.93 -6.94
CA VAL A 297 6.05 -13.97 -7.86
C VAL A 297 5.27 -14.74 -8.90
N ILE A 298 3.96 -14.50 -8.98
CA ILE A 298 3.07 -15.09 -9.98
C ILE A 298 2.54 -14.03 -10.94
N ASN A 299 2.30 -14.42 -12.18
CA ASN A 299 1.71 -13.54 -13.17
C ASN A 299 0.21 -13.34 -12.89
N GLY A 300 -0.19 -12.08 -12.76
CA GLY A 300 -1.56 -11.61 -12.91
C GLY A 300 -1.79 -11.08 -14.32
N GLY A 301 -2.94 -10.47 -14.57
CA GLY A 301 -3.19 -9.79 -15.85
C GLY A 301 -3.18 -8.28 -15.72
N ALA A 302 -4.14 -7.57 -16.31
CA ALA A 302 -3.96 -6.16 -16.64
C ALA A 302 -3.83 -5.22 -15.42
N VAL A 303 -3.02 -4.18 -15.62
CA VAL A 303 -2.85 -3.05 -14.70
C VAL A 303 -4.13 -2.23 -14.65
N VAL A 304 -4.62 -1.94 -13.45
CA VAL A 304 -5.72 -0.97 -13.27
C VAL A 304 -5.20 0.45 -13.44
N SER A 305 -5.95 1.30 -14.15
CA SER A 305 -5.60 2.72 -14.31
C SER A 305 -5.40 3.40 -12.96
N HIS A 306 -4.36 4.23 -12.85
CA HIS A 306 -4.17 5.05 -11.65
C HIS A 306 -5.33 6.03 -11.44
N SER A 307 -5.97 6.50 -12.52
CA SER A 307 -7.10 7.42 -12.43
C SER A 307 -8.36 6.83 -11.79
N SER A 308 -8.46 5.50 -11.65
CA SER A 308 -9.65 4.85 -11.09
C SER A 308 -9.48 4.36 -9.66
N ILE A 309 -8.29 4.46 -9.06
CA ILE A 309 -8.07 4.01 -7.68
C ILE A 309 -8.68 4.98 -6.67
N LEU A 310 -9.09 4.46 -5.52
CA LEU A 310 -9.72 5.26 -4.48
C LEU A 310 -9.36 4.79 -3.08
N GLU A 311 -9.41 5.75 -2.17
CA GLU A 311 -9.26 5.58 -0.72
C GLU A 311 -10.65 5.53 -0.06
N LEU A 312 -10.86 4.56 0.82
CA LEU A 312 -12.08 4.39 1.61
C LEU A 312 -11.80 4.74 3.08
N THR A 313 -12.55 5.70 3.62
CA THR A 313 -12.48 6.03 5.05
C THR A 313 -13.86 5.99 5.69
N THR A 314 -13.90 5.78 7.01
CA THR A 314 -15.14 5.73 7.78
C THR A 314 -15.19 6.75 8.92
N ARG A 315 -16.27 7.52 8.89
CA ARG A 315 -16.88 8.46 9.85
C ARG A 315 -17.97 7.94 10.78
N THR A 316 -17.89 8.12 12.10
CA THR A 316 -19.16 8.22 12.85
C THR A 316 -19.89 9.50 12.46
N GLN A 317 -21.22 9.49 12.35
CA GLN A 317 -22.03 10.68 12.03
C GLN A 317 -21.68 11.88 12.91
N LYS A 318 -21.45 11.66 14.21
CA LYS A 318 -21.09 12.71 15.19
C LYS A 318 -19.76 13.41 14.90
N ARG A 319 -18.84 12.78 14.17
CA ARG A 319 -17.48 13.29 13.91
C ARG A 319 -17.19 13.47 12.41
N ALA A 320 -18.21 13.37 11.55
CA ALA A 320 -18.02 13.45 10.11
C ALA A 320 -17.62 14.86 9.66
N ALA A 321 -18.17 15.90 10.29
CA ALA A 321 -17.81 17.30 10.01
C ALA A 321 -16.39 17.66 10.50
N GLU A 322 -15.91 16.99 11.55
CA GLU A 322 -14.58 17.17 12.16
C GLU A 322 -13.56 16.18 11.60
N PHE A 323 -13.71 15.78 10.33
CA PHE A 323 -12.77 14.85 9.72
C PHE A 323 -11.38 15.48 9.70
N ASP A 324 -10.42 14.84 10.38
CA ASP A 324 -9.05 15.31 10.48
C ASP A 324 -8.33 15.18 9.13
N TRP A 325 -8.43 16.24 8.35
CA TRP A 325 -7.77 16.36 7.06
C TRP A 325 -6.26 16.55 7.17
N ASN A 326 -5.75 17.01 8.31
CA ASN A 326 -4.30 17.14 8.50
C ASN A 326 -3.64 15.75 8.59
N ASP A 327 -4.32 14.76 9.18
CA ASP A 327 -3.85 13.37 9.18
C ASP A 327 -4.20 12.60 7.89
N ALA A 328 -5.38 12.85 7.33
CA ALA A 328 -5.90 12.09 6.19
C ALA A 328 -5.34 12.56 4.83
N TYR A 329 -5.27 13.87 4.57
CA TYR A 329 -4.83 14.38 3.26
C TYR A 329 -3.44 13.91 2.81
N PRO A 330 -2.43 13.82 3.71
CA PRO A 330 -1.11 13.26 3.35
C PRO A 330 -1.17 11.86 2.72
N GLN A 331 -2.20 11.06 3.05
CA GLN A 331 -2.44 9.77 2.39
C GLN A 331 -2.65 9.92 0.89
N LEU A 332 -3.52 10.85 0.50
CA LEU A 332 -3.87 11.13 -0.89
C LEU A 332 -2.73 11.86 -1.60
N PHE A 333 -2.06 12.81 -0.92
CA PHE A 333 -0.95 13.57 -1.49
C PHE A 333 0.24 12.67 -1.86
N PHE A 334 0.72 11.80 -0.98
CA PHE A 334 1.90 10.98 -1.30
C PHE A 334 1.58 9.79 -2.23
N SER A 335 0.32 9.38 -2.31
CA SER A 335 -0.10 8.32 -3.25
C SER A 335 -0.59 8.86 -4.59
N GLN A 336 -0.90 10.16 -4.65
CA GLN A 336 -1.68 10.78 -5.71
C GLN A 336 -2.99 10.00 -6.00
N THR A 337 -3.62 9.46 -4.95
CA THR A 337 -4.89 8.73 -5.08
C THR A 337 -6.01 9.72 -5.48
N PRO A 338 -6.63 9.58 -6.66
CA PRO A 338 -7.52 10.60 -7.21
C PRO A 338 -8.84 10.77 -6.46
N HIS A 339 -9.29 9.72 -5.77
CA HIS A 339 -10.63 9.67 -5.20
C HIS A 339 -10.57 9.30 -3.71
N HIS A 340 -11.32 10.03 -2.89
CA HIS A 340 -11.49 9.73 -1.47
C HIS A 340 -12.97 9.66 -1.13
N PHE A 341 -13.42 8.51 -0.65
CA PHE A 341 -14.80 8.26 -0.27
C PHE A 341 -14.88 8.11 1.26
N LEU A 342 -15.50 9.10 1.91
CA LEU A 342 -15.76 9.08 3.34
C LEU A 342 -17.18 8.56 3.60
N ALA A 343 -17.27 7.34 4.12
CA ALA A 343 -18.55 6.74 4.47
C ALA A 343 -18.93 7.09 5.92
N VAL A 344 -20.14 7.59 6.10
CA VAL A 344 -20.67 8.07 7.38
C VAL A 344 -21.63 7.04 7.94
N HIS A 345 -21.46 6.68 9.22
CA HIS A 345 -22.28 5.67 9.88
C HIS A 345 -22.69 6.05 11.32
N ASP A 346 -23.74 5.39 11.79
CA ASP A 346 -24.04 5.25 13.21
C ASP A 346 -24.00 3.76 13.57
N ARG A 347 -23.03 3.36 14.41
CA ARG A 347 -22.81 1.96 14.85
C ARG A 347 -22.90 0.93 13.70
N GLY A 348 -22.20 1.20 12.59
CA GLY A 348 -22.16 0.32 11.41
C GLY A 348 -23.33 0.45 10.44
N ARG A 349 -24.35 1.26 10.75
CA ARG A 349 -25.38 1.66 9.78
C ARG A 349 -24.86 2.82 8.95
N PHE A 350 -24.37 2.53 7.76
CA PHE A 350 -23.87 3.54 6.83
C PHE A 350 -25.03 4.24 6.15
N THR A 351 -25.08 5.57 6.23
CA THR A 351 -26.19 6.38 5.70
C THR A 351 -25.79 7.22 4.50
N GLU A 352 -24.50 7.53 4.36
CA GLU A 352 -23.99 8.43 3.35
C GLU A 352 -22.55 8.08 2.97
N VAL A 353 -22.17 8.34 1.71
CA VAL A 353 -20.78 8.26 1.23
C VAL A 353 -20.41 9.56 0.55
N ASN A 354 -19.59 10.37 1.22
CA ASN A 354 -19.09 11.64 0.74
C ASN A 354 -17.89 11.44 -0.19
N LYS A 355 -18.07 11.72 -1.49
CA LYS A 355 -17.06 11.50 -2.52
C LYS A 355 -16.33 12.80 -2.85
N ARG A 356 -15.00 12.79 -2.80
CA ARG A 356 -14.16 13.94 -3.15
C ARG A 356 -13.06 13.52 -4.11
N GLY A 357 -12.70 14.41 -5.02
CA GLY A 357 -11.53 14.26 -5.87
C GLY A 357 -10.32 14.96 -5.26
N LEU A 358 -9.11 14.44 -5.47
CA LEU A 358 -7.86 15.06 -5.00
C LEU A 358 -7.71 16.51 -5.48
N ALA A 359 -8.18 16.80 -6.69
CA ALA A 359 -8.17 18.14 -7.28
C ALA A 359 -9.36 19.03 -6.85
N SER A 360 -10.25 18.57 -5.97
CA SER A 360 -11.40 19.36 -5.52
C SER A 360 -10.98 20.61 -4.73
N PRO A 361 -11.77 21.70 -4.76
CA PRO A 361 -11.48 22.92 -4.01
C PRO A 361 -11.24 22.70 -2.51
N ASP A 362 -12.03 21.81 -1.89
CA ASP A 362 -11.89 21.46 -0.47
C ASP A 362 -10.51 20.87 -0.16
N LEU A 363 -10.07 19.89 -0.96
CA LEU A 363 -8.77 19.25 -0.75
C LEU A 363 -7.60 20.16 -1.13
N LYS A 364 -7.79 21.03 -2.12
CA LYS A 364 -6.82 22.10 -2.42
C LYS A 364 -6.72 23.13 -1.31
N ALA A 365 -7.78 23.37 -0.53
CA ALA A 365 -7.71 24.20 0.66
C ALA A 365 -6.87 23.55 1.76
N VAL A 366 -7.06 22.25 2.01
CA VAL A 366 -6.24 21.47 2.94
C VAL A 366 -4.78 21.43 2.48
N GLU A 367 -4.52 21.26 1.19
CA GLU A 367 -3.15 21.27 0.66
C GLU A 367 -2.44 22.57 1.03
N ARG A 368 -3.10 23.72 0.84
CA ARG A 368 -2.54 25.04 1.17
C ARG A 368 -2.16 25.17 2.64
N THR A 369 -2.94 24.59 3.56
CA THR A 369 -2.61 24.63 5.00
C THR A 369 -1.42 23.74 5.35
N LEU A 370 -1.20 22.65 4.59
CA LEU A 370 -0.08 21.72 4.80
C LEU A 370 1.21 22.12 4.08
N GLN A 371 1.17 23.04 3.11
CA GLN A 371 2.34 23.49 2.34
C GLN A 371 3.57 23.87 3.20
N PRO A 372 3.44 24.60 4.33
CA PRO A 372 4.60 24.89 5.19
C PRO A 372 5.29 23.62 5.71
N SER A 373 4.51 22.62 6.11
CA SER A 373 5.03 21.36 6.62
C SER A 373 5.59 20.47 5.52
N LEU A 374 4.97 20.46 4.33
CA LEU A 374 5.50 19.75 3.16
C LEU A 374 6.87 20.30 2.74
N ARG A 375 7.07 21.62 2.81
CA ARG A 375 8.40 22.21 2.55
C ARG A 375 9.46 21.77 3.56
N LYS A 376 9.10 21.76 4.85
CA LYS A 376 9.98 21.25 5.91
C LYS A 376 10.29 19.77 5.68
N LEU A 377 9.31 18.99 5.23
CA LEU A 377 9.53 17.58 4.90
C LEU A 377 10.55 17.41 3.76
N CYS A 378 10.46 18.19 2.68
CA CYS A 378 11.45 18.12 1.61
C CYS A 378 12.88 18.43 2.11
N VAL A 379 13.04 19.41 3.00
CA VAL A 379 14.35 19.71 3.61
C VAL A 379 14.81 18.56 4.51
N ALA A 380 13.93 18.02 5.36
CA ALA A 380 14.25 16.89 6.22
C ALA A 380 14.65 15.64 5.41
N LEU A 381 13.97 15.36 4.30
CA LEU A 381 14.33 14.27 3.39
C LEU A 381 15.72 14.48 2.80
N ARG A 382 16.07 15.69 2.35
CA ARG A 382 17.44 15.96 1.87
C ARG A 382 18.49 15.74 2.96
N GLN A 383 18.23 16.22 4.18
CA GLN A 383 19.12 15.97 5.32
C GLN A 383 19.27 14.47 5.64
N ILE A 384 18.18 13.71 5.57
CA ILE A 384 18.23 12.24 5.72
C ILE A 384 19.08 11.62 4.60
N LYS A 385 18.90 12.07 3.35
CA LYS A 385 19.68 11.59 2.21
C LYS A 385 21.16 11.84 2.44
N ASP A 386 21.53 13.08 2.72
CA ASP A 386 22.92 13.50 2.94
C ASP A 386 23.57 12.70 4.08
N LEU A 387 22.82 12.48 5.17
CA LEU A 387 23.29 11.70 6.30
C LEU A 387 23.54 10.23 5.93
N VAL A 388 22.61 9.59 5.22
CA VAL A 388 22.74 8.19 4.80
C VAL A 388 23.86 8.02 3.78
N VAL A 389 23.97 8.93 2.81
CA VAL A 389 25.05 8.96 1.81
C VAL A 389 26.41 9.12 2.50
N LYS A 390 26.53 10.04 3.47
CA LYS A 390 27.77 10.25 4.23
C LYS A 390 28.24 8.99 4.96
N HIS A 391 27.33 8.13 5.42
CA HIS A 391 27.67 6.88 6.09
C HIS A 391 27.90 5.70 5.11
N GLY A 392 27.62 5.91 3.82
CA GLY A 392 27.88 4.97 2.74
C GLY A 392 27.01 3.70 2.77
N GLN A 393 27.22 2.83 1.78
CA GLN A 393 26.46 1.59 1.58
C GLN A 393 26.57 0.57 2.74
N ARG A 394 27.66 0.63 3.50
CA ARG A 394 27.86 -0.19 4.71
C ARG A 394 27.18 0.41 5.95
N GLY A 395 26.79 1.69 5.91
CA GLY A 395 26.04 2.33 6.98
C GLY A 395 24.71 1.63 7.26
N ARG A 396 24.34 1.56 8.54
CA ARG A 396 23.09 0.94 9.00
C ARG A 396 22.39 1.91 9.94
N LEU A 397 21.87 2.99 9.38
CA LEU A 397 21.22 4.03 10.18
C LEU A 397 19.76 3.69 10.43
N THR A 398 19.23 4.19 11.53
CA THR A 398 17.83 4.04 11.91
C THR A 398 17.33 5.35 12.49
N LEU A 399 16.23 5.85 11.95
CA LEU A 399 15.53 7.01 12.46
C LEU A 399 14.54 6.54 13.52
N VAL A 400 14.64 7.08 14.73
CA VAL A 400 13.73 6.77 15.84
C VAL A 400 13.12 8.07 16.34
N CYS A 401 11.80 8.20 16.23
CA CYS A 401 11.04 9.25 16.89
C CYS A 401 10.47 8.72 18.20
N ARG A 402 10.83 9.34 19.32
CA ARG A 402 10.20 9.10 20.62
C ARG A 402 9.79 10.42 21.25
N GLN A 403 8.54 10.50 21.68
CA GLN A 403 8.01 11.70 22.34
C GLN A 403 8.26 13.00 21.54
N GLY A 404 8.18 12.92 20.20
CA GLY A 404 8.41 14.06 19.30
C GLY A 404 9.87 14.40 19.00
N LYS A 405 10.85 13.71 19.60
CA LYS A 405 12.27 13.86 19.27
C LYS A 405 12.69 12.81 18.25
N LEU A 406 13.19 13.25 17.10
CA LEU A 406 13.75 12.38 16.07
C LEU A 406 15.27 12.25 16.24
N GLU A 407 15.74 11.03 16.42
CA GLU A 407 17.14 10.70 16.66
C GLU A 407 17.61 9.63 15.67
N VAL A 408 18.92 9.63 15.37
CA VAL A 408 19.55 8.67 14.46
C VAL A 408 20.43 7.74 15.26
N PHE A 409 20.22 6.44 15.09
CA PHE A 409 20.99 5.38 15.72
C PHE A 409 21.65 4.50 14.66
N GLU A 410 22.73 3.82 15.05
CA GLU A 410 23.31 2.74 14.24
C GLU A 410 22.71 1.40 14.65
N ARG A 411 22.41 0.52 13.69
CA ARG A 411 22.04 -0.87 13.98
C ARG A 411 23.25 -1.66 14.43
N THR A 412 23.05 -2.59 15.34
CA THR A 412 24.11 -3.54 15.77
C THR A 412 24.39 -4.59 14.70
N SER A 413 23.39 -4.94 13.89
CA SER A 413 23.50 -5.90 12.80
C SER A 413 23.90 -5.23 11.49
N GLY A 414 24.83 -5.87 10.78
CA GLY A 414 25.20 -5.53 9.40
C GLY A 414 24.19 -6.02 8.34
N ALA A 415 23.13 -6.72 8.75
CA ALA A 415 22.13 -7.27 7.84
C ALA A 415 21.58 -6.20 6.89
N SER A 416 21.49 -6.59 5.62
CA SER A 416 20.93 -5.75 4.56
C SER A 416 19.41 -5.80 4.57
N CYS A 417 18.77 -4.69 4.23
CA CYS A 417 17.32 -4.55 4.07
C CYS A 417 16.81 -5.16 2.77
N LEU A 418 17.71 -5.44 1.82
CA LEU A 418 17.42 -6.18 0.60
C LEU A 418 18.54 -7.20 0.36
N PRO A 419 18.23 -8.32 -0.30
CA PRO A 419 19.24 -9.27 -0.75
C PRO A 419 20.29 -8.62 -1.66
N ASP A 420 21.53 -9.12 -1.62
CA ASP A 420 22.66 -8.49 -2.32
C ASP A 420 22.45 -8.40 -3.84
N GLU A 421 21.87 -9.43 -4.48
CA GLU A 421 21.54 -9.41 -5.92
C GLU A 421 20.49 -8.34 -6.29
N VAL A 422 19.66 -7.95 -5.32
CA VAL A 422 18.64 -6.91 -5.50
C VAL A 422 19.24 -5.53 -5.24
N MET A 423 20.16 -5.43 -4.27
CA MET A 423 20.96 -4.23 -4.04
C MET A 423 21.79 -3.87 -5.29
N ALA A 424 22.36 -4.88 -5.97
CA ALA A 424 23.16 -4.70 -7.18
C ALA A 424 22.40 -4.04 -8.35
N ARG A 425 21.05 -4.04 -8.34
CA ARG A 425 20.25 -3.38 -9.38
C ARG A 425 20.41 -1.85 -9.37
N PHE A 426 20.83 -1.29 -8.24
CA PHE A 426 21.00 0.16 -8.06
C PHE A 426 22.41 0.64 -8.39
N GLU A 427 23.34 -0.27 -8.69
CA GLU A 427 24.72 0.07 -9.03
C GLU A 427 24.84 0.34 -10.54
N ASP A 428 25.71 1.28 -10.92
CA ASP A 428 25.95 1.71 -12.31
C ASP A 428 26.67 0.67 -13.17
#